data_AF-A0A8C5Q6X4-F1
#
_entry.id   AF-A0A8C5Q6X4-F1
#
_cell.length_a   1.000
_cell.length_b   1.000
_cell.length_c   1.000
_cell.angle_alpha   90.00
_cell.angle_beta   90.00
_cell.angle_gamma   90.00
#
_symmetry.space_group_name_H-M   'P 1'
#
loop_
_entity.id
_entity.type
_entity.pdbx_description
1 polymer ?
#
loop_
_entity_poly.entity_id
_entity_poly.type
_entity_poly.pdbx_seq_one_letter_code
_entity_poly.pdbx_strand_id
1 'polypeptide(L)'
;MQCGNQVLSVLCTVVVTKRVMLKFPKGNRGADQAAKSAAKPSLPLCQASRVLLCKQDDHGPMPNYEFYMNWRKFEPNGEFIETILQRWSANFELLKENHDYIQWLFRTLEQGRNFYSTPLNPQEKSLMSNTSEIQQRLHRAYKMRLKFFGVKLVGEYGEETEEAEIERAENFTERFDNLTINTQNNLRITRVLLSLGELGAEEYQAPLVKFFLKEILNEHNLPRMKKSAINFFVPAVRDVQKGQDLLYFAWRHYQPKEEFIWGRSEELEKYKATPSVVAPLLPAPLSGWTPVYSEKEKKWLSEEPGEYGEDGWFQLASKQIVLPATMAPEIVRALHASTHGG
;
A
#
# COMPACT_ATOMS: atom_id res chain seq x y z
N MET A 1 33.85 -23.33 -34.66
CA MET A 1 34.03 -22.01 -34.04
C MET A 1 32.85 -21.13 -34.44
N GLN A 2 31.89 -20.95 -33.54
CA GLN A 2 30.97 -19.82 -33.46
C GLN A 2 30.15 -20.06 -32.18
N CYS A 3 30.50 -19.37 -31.09
CA CYS A 3 29.67 -19.27 -29.89
C CYS A 3 29.04 -17.88 -29.89
N GLY A 4 27.72 -17.84 -29.77
CA GLY A 4 26.95 -16.62 -29.60
C GLY A 4 27.03 -16.11 -28.16
N ASN A 5 27.04 -14.79 -28.02
CA ASN A 5 26.77 -14.12 -26.74
C ASN A 5 25.37 -13.53 -26.80
N GLN A 6 24.45 -14.15 -26.06
CA GLN A 6 23.22 -13.52 -25.60
C GLN A 6 23.59 -12.52 -24.50
N VAL A 7 23.23 -11.25 -24.67
CA VAL A 7 23.31 -10.25 -23.59
C VAL A 7 21.90 -10.06 -23.04
N LEU A 8 21.67 -10.58 -21.84
CA LEU A 8 20.45 -10.38 -21.06
C LEU A 8 20.33 -8.90 -20.65
N SER A 9 19.22 -8.25 -21.01
CA SER A 9 18.84 -6.96 -20.43
C SER A 9 18.19 -7.19 -19.07
N VAL A 10 18.79 -6.71 -17.99
CA VAL A 10 18.21 -6.81 -16.64
C VAL A 10 17.54 -5.49 -16.28
N LEU A 11 16.25 -5.56 -15.96
CA LEU A 11 15.48 -4.48 -15.32
C LEU A 11 15.81 -4.47 -13.83
N CYS A 12 16.41 -3.40 -13.30
CA CYS A 12 16.76 -3.30 -11.89
C CYS A 12 16.17 -2.04 -11.25
N THR A 13 15.46 -2.24 -10.13
CA THR A 13 15.01 -1.15 -9.24
C THR A 13 16.07 -0.89 -8.18
N VAL A 14 16.33 0.38 -7.89
CA VAL A 14 17.40 0.88 -7.01
C VAL A 14 16.86 1.21 -5.62
N VAL A 15 17.54 0.76 -4.56
CA VAL A 15 17.27 1.18 -3.17
C VAL A 15 18.37 2.14 -2.70
N VAL A 16 18.02 3.39 -2.37
CA VAL A 16 18.95 4.39 -1.81
C VAL A 16 18.86 4.40 -0.28
N THR A 17 19.93 4.02 0.40
CA THR A 17 19.99 4.06 1.86
C THR A 17 20.32 5.46 2.37
N LYS A 18 19.30 6.29 2.65
CA LYS A 18 19.39 7.34 3.67
C LYS A 18 18.00 7.81 4.13
N ARG A 19 17.71 7.60 5.43
CA ARG A 19 16.68 8.35 6.17
C ARG A 19 16.99 9.86 6.05
N VAL A 20 16.30 10.56 5.16
CA VAL A 20 16.15 12.01 5.22
C VAL A 20 14.77 12.27 5.81
N MET A 21 14.74 12.73 7.05
CA MET A 21 13.52 13.26 7.66
C MET A 21 13.08 14.48 6.87
N LEU A 22 12.03 14.34 6.06
CA LEU A 22 11.30 15.47 5.49
C LEU A 22 10.59 16.18 6.65
N LYS A 23 11.12 17.34 7.03
CA LYS A 23 10.45 18.27 7.95
C LYS A 23 9.29 18.92 7.20
N PHE A 24 8.07 18.63 7.64
CA PHE A 24 6.90 19.42 7.25
C PHE A 24 6.95 20.80 7.94
N PRO A 25 6.59 21.89 7.25
CA PRO A 25 6.52 23.22 7.86
C PRO A 25 5.40 23.26 8.92
N LYS A 26 5.76 23.72 10.12
CA LYS A 26 4.82 23.96 11.22
C LYS A 26 3.94 25.16 10.90
N GLY A 27 2.63 24.94 10.81
CA GLY A 27 1.65 26.01 10.81
C GLY A 27 1.62 26.73 12.16
N ASN A 28 1.64 28.06 12.12
CA ASN A 28 1.52 28.97 13.26
C ASN A 28 0.24 28.67 14.07
N ARG A 29 0.41 28.30 15.34
CA ARG A 29 -0.55 28.60 16.41
C ARG A 29 0.23 28.84 17.71
N GLY A 30 0.03 30.01 18.31
CA GLY A 30 0.70 30.45 19.52
C GLY A 30 0.12 29.81 20.80
N ALA A 31 0.98 29.83 21.82
CA ALA A 31 0.76 29.79 23.27
C ALA A 31 -0.07 28.62 23.85
N ASP A 32 0.58 27.74 24.64
CA ASP A 32 0.72 27.94 26.10
C ASP A 32 1.67 26.94 26.76
N GLN A 33 2.24 27.34 27.91
CA GLN A 33 3.27 26.67 28.71
C GLN A 33 2.73 25.51 29.58
N ALA A 34 3.53 24.45 29.80
CA ALA A 34 4.03 24.04 31.13
C ALA A 34 4.61 22.60 31.19
N ALA A 35 5.66 22.45 32.01
CA ALA A 35 6.23 21.25 32.69
C ALA A 35 6.96 20.18 31.83
N LYS A 36 8.29 19.99 31.86
CA LYS A 36 9.31 19.66 32.90
C LYS A 36 9.54 18.16 33.16
N SER A 37 10.82 17.77 32.98
CA SER A 37 11.55 16.61 33.56
C SER A 37 11.29 15.23 32.91
N ALA A 38 12.22 14.28 32.75
CA ALA A 38 13.65 14.19 33.05
C ALA A 38 14.31 13.01 32.28
N ALA A 39 15.64 13.08 32.21
CA ALA A 39 16.63 11.98 32.22
C ALA A 39 16.90 11.11 30.96
N LYS A 40 18.16 11.20 30.51
CA LYS A 40 18.89 10.25 29.65
C LYS A 40 19.32 9.03 30.47
N PRO A 41 19.53 7.87 29.82
CA PRO A 41 20.81 7.21 30.02
C PRO A 41 21.44 6.59 28.76
N SER A 42 22.74 6.36 28.94
CA SER A 42 23.81 5.78 28.13
C SER A 42 23.59 4.35 27.62
N LEU A 43 24.16 4.06 26.45
CA LEU A 43 24.49 2.72 25.95
C LEU A 43 25.79 2.20 26.60
N PRO A 44 25.94 0.87 26.74
CA PRO A 44 27.06 0.24 26.01
C PRO A 44 26.75 -1.14 25.38
N LEU A 45 27.32 -1.28 24.18
CA LEU A 45 28.10 -2.39 23.59
C LEU A 45 27.66 -3.87 23.64
N CYS A 46 27.75 -4.43 22.42
CA CYS A 46 27.48 -5.77 21.88
C CYS A 46 28.40 -6.93 22.38
N GLN A 47 27.88 -8.17 22.27
CA GLN A 47 28.48 -9.46 21.83
C GLN A 47 27.93 -10.64 22.66
N ALA A 48 27.71 -11.88 22.21
CA ALA A 48 27.58 -12.53 20.90
C ALA A 48 26.95 -13.94 21.11
N SER A 49 26.21 -14.43 20.11
CA SER A 49 26.01 -15.83 19.66
C SER A 49 25.70 -16.98 20.65
N ARG A 50 24.47 -17.54 20.59
CA ARG A 50 24.13 -18.92 20.13
C ARG A 50 22.75 -19.37 20.65
N VAL A 51 21.88 -19.73 19.70
CA VAL A 51 20.72 -20.65 19.75
C VAL A 51 19.95 -20.69 21.07
N LEU A 52 18.85 -19.94 21.13
CA LEU A 52 17.80 -20.14 22.13
C LEU A 52 16.48 -20.30 21.37
N LEU A 53 15.87 -21.49 21.54
CA LEU A 53 14.45 -21.75 21.33
C LEU A 53 13.66 -20.49 21.69
N CYS A 54 12.93 -19.92 20.75
CA CYS A 54 12.18 -18.69 20.97
C CYS A 54 11.32 -18.86 22.22
N LYS A 55 11.70 -18.13 23.27
CA LYS A 55 10.82 -17.87 24.40
C LYS A 55 9.52 -17.31 23.82
N GLN A 56 8.39 -17.77 24.35
CA GLN A 56 7.12 -17.08 24.13
C GLN A 56 7.32 -15.64 24.57
N ASP A 57 7.48 -14.76 23.58
CA ASP A 57 7.44 -13.33 23.82
C ASP A 57 6.01 -13.04 24.29
N ASP A 58 5.91 -12.50 25.50
CA ASP A 58 4.66 -11.99 26.10
C ASP A 58 4.22 -10.76 25.31
N HIS A 59 3.74 -11.01 24.10
CA HIS A 59 3.09 -10.04 23.27
C HIS A 59 1.72 -9.83 23.90
N GLY A 60 1.43 -8.60 24.32
CA GLY A 60 0.09 -8.23 24.78
C GLY A 60 -1.00 -8.65 23.76
N PRO A 61 -2.28 -8.54 24.13
CA PRO A 61 -3.37 -9.07 23.32
C PRO A 61 -3.30 -8.60 21.85
N MET A 62 -3.42 -9.54 20.91
CA MET A 62 -3.40 -9.29 19.46
C MET A 62 -4.78 -9.58 18.85
N PRO A 63 -5.79 -8.79 19.22
CA PRO A 63 -7.19 -9.05 18.90
C PRO A 63 -7.47 -9.16 17.40
N ASN A 64 -6.80 -8.36 16.56
CA ASN A 64 -7.00 -8.37 15.12
C ASN A 64 -6.41 -9.63 14.49
N TYR A 65 -5.20 -10.00 14.92
CA TYR A 65 -4.56 -11.24 14.48
C TYR A 65 -5.40 -12.46 14.88
N GLU A 66 -5.84 -12.55 16.13
CA GLU A 66 -6.69 -13.65 16.63
C GLU A 66 -8.01 -13.77 15.84
N PHE A 67 -8.64 -12.65 15.49
CA PHE A 67 -9.85 -12.64 14.66
C PHE A 67 -9.57 -13.21 13.28
N TYR A 68 -8.48 -12.76 12.65
CA TYR A 68 -8.07 -13.22 11.33
C TYR A 68 -7.59 -14.68 11.31
N MET A 69 -7.01 -15.17 12.39
CA MET A 69 -6.69 -16.59 12.59
C MET A 69 -7.93 -17.44 12.92
N ASN A 70 -9.11 -16.83 12.94
CA ASN A 70 -10.37 -17.49 13.24
C ASN A 70 -10.43 -18.06 14.69
N TRP A 71 -9.61 -17.53 15.60
CA TRP A 71 -9.54 -17.95 17.00
C TRP A 71 -10.52 -17.20 17.89
N ARG A 72 -11.03 -16.07 17.41
CA ARG A 72 -12.09 -15.33 18.08
C ARG A 72 -13.15 -14.82 17.12
N LYS A 73 -14.33 -14.56 17.68
CA LYS A 73 -15.39 -13.83 17.01
C LYS A 73 -15.09 -12.34 17.06
N PHE A 74 -15.61 -11.59 16.10
CA PHE A 74 -15.66 -10.15 16.28
C PHE A 74 -16.63 -9.79 17.42
N GLU A 75 -16.33 -8.72 18.14
CA GLU A 75 -17.13 -8.25 19.27
C GLU A 75 -17.99 -7.04 18.85
N PRO A 76 -19.12 -6.78 19.54
CA PRO A 76 -19.58 -7.43 20.78
C PRO A 76 -20.34 -8.76 20.60
N ASN A 77 -21.19 -8.88 19.58
CA ASN A 77 -22.07 -10.04 19.34
C ASN A 77 -21.88 -10.58 17.92
N GLY A 78 -20.64 -10.87 17.56
CA GLY A 78 -20.28 -11.22 16.19
C GLY A 78 -20.09 -12.70 15.90
N GLU A 79 -19.43 -12.95 14.79
CA GLU A 79 -19.11 -14.28 14.28
C GLU A 79 -17.62 -14.42 13.99
N PHE A 80 -17.19 -15.66 13.80
CA PHE A 80 -15.87 -16.01 13.32
C PHE A 80 -15.68 -15.56 11.86
N ILE A 81 -14.47 -15.17 11.48
CA ILE A 81 -14.17 -14.70 10.12
C ILE A 81 -14.56 -15.73 9.06
N GLU A 82 -14.35 -17.03 9.30
CA GLU A 82 -14.75 -18.08 8.35
C GLU A 82 -16.26 -18.15 8.18
N THR A 83 -17.03 -18.04 9.28
CA THR A 83 -18.50 -18.00 9.21
C THR A 83 -18.97 -16.83 8.35
N ILE A 84 -18.36 -15.65 8.52
CA ILE A 84 -18.70 -14.46 7.75
C ILE A 84 -18.38 -14.69 6.26
N LEU A 85 -17.16 -15.09 5.94
CA LEU A 85 -16.71 -15.27 4.57
C LEU A 85 -17.48 -16.37 3.83
N GLN A 86 -17.90 -17.42 4.52
CA GLN A 86 -18.66 -18.52 3.92
C GLN A 86 -20.15 -18.20 3.79
N ARG A 87 -20.77 -17.61 4.82
CA ARG A 87 -22.24 -17.52 4.90
C ARG A 87 -22.80 -16.14 4.55
N TRP A 88 -22.02 -15.08 4.68
CA TRP A 88 -22.52 -13.71 4.53
C TRP A 88 -22.27 -13.13 3.13
N SER A 89 -21.44 -13.79 2.32
CA SER A 89 -20.96 -13.24 1.05
C SER A 89 -22.04 -12.91 0.02
N ALA A 90 -23.21 -13.57 0.12
CA ALA A 90 -24.38 -13.33 -0.71
C ALA A 90 -25.56 -12.68 0.05
N ASN A 91 -25.40 -12.36 1.34
CA ASN A 91 -26.46 -11.78 2.17
C ASN A 91 -26.23 -10.27 2.33
N PHE A 92 -26.70 -9.49 1.35
CA PHE A 92 -26.43 -8.05 1.32
C PHE A 92 -27.20 -7.28 2.39
N GLU A 93 -28.36 -7.75 2.80
CA GLU A 93 -29.15 -7.18 3.90
C GLU A 93 -28.36 -7.26 5.20
N LEU A 94 -27.81 -8.44 5.52
CA LEU A 94 -26.97 -8.62 6.70
C LEU A 94 -25.71 -7.76 6.66
N LEU A 95 -25.03 -7.70 5.51
CA LEU A 95 -23.83 -6.86 5.32
C LEU A 95 -24.14 -5.35 5.35
N LYS A 96 -25.39 -4.96 5.12
CA LYS A 96 -25.87 -3.58 5.22
C LYS A 96 -26.16 -3.24 6.67
N GLU A 97 -26.94 -4.07 7.37
CA GLU A 97 -27.43 -3.85 8.75
C GLU A 97 -26.36 -4.00 9.82
N ASN A 98 -25.43 -4.95 9.67
CA ASN A 98 -24.35 -5.13 10.64
C ASN A 98 -23.19 -4.17 10.31
N HIS A 99 -22.95 -3.16 11.15
CA HIS A 99 -21.88 -2.18 10.93
C HIS A 99 -20.55 -2.58 11.62
N ASP A 100 -20.55 -3.63 12.44
CA ASP A 100 -19.41 -3.97 13.28
C ASP A 100 -18.41 -4.87 12.56
N TYR A 101 -18.89 -5.83 11.76
CA TYR A 101 -18.03 -6.77 11.05
C TYR A 101 -17.01 -6.06 10.16
N ILE A 102 -17.39 -4.94 9.51
CA ILE A 102 -16.50 -4.23 8.56
C ILE A 102 -15.28 -3.64 9.27
N GLN A 103 -15.40 -3.32 10.56
CA GLN A 103 -14.31 -2.71 11.34
C GLN A 103 -13.25 -3.74 11.70
N TRP A 104 -13.69 -5.00 11.89
CA TRP A 104 -12.84 -6.15 12.16
C TRP A 104 -12.26 -6.75 10.88
N LEU A 105 -13.08 -6.93 9.84
CA LEU A 105 -12.63 -7.42 8.54
C LEU A 105 -11.65 -6.45 7.87
N PHE A 106 -11.88 -5.15 7.93
CA PHE A 106 -11.01 -4.17 7.28
C PHE A 106 -10.43 -3.22 8.30
N ARG A 107 -9.46 -3.73 9.06
CA ARG A 107 -8.83 -3.00 10.15
C ARG A 107 -7.90 -1.90 9.64
N THR A 108 -7.93 -0.76 10.31
CA THR A 108 -7.13 0.44 10.03
C THR A 108 -6.35 0.90 11.26
N LEU A 109 -5.32 1.74 11.06
CA LEU A 109 -4.49 2.36 12.12
C LEU A 109 -5.26 3.33 13.03
N GLU A 110 -6.40 3.84 12.59
CA GLU A 110 -7.24 4.76 13.36
C GLU A 110 -8.42 4.03 14.00
N GLN A 111 -8.80 4.44 15.21
CA GLN A 111 -9.96 3.87 15.92
C GLN A 111 -11.26 4.14 15.15
N GLY A 112 -12.09 3.09 15.03
CA GLY A 112 -13.40 3.19 14.39
C GLY A 112 -14.53 3.39 15.41
N ARG A 113 -15.78 3.30 14.94
CA ARG A 113 -16.98 3.41 15.80
C ARG A 113 -17.16 2.21 16.74
N ASN A 114 -16.64 1.04 16.37
CA ASN A 114 -16.70 -0.15 17.21
C ASN A 114 -15.49 -0.10 18.16
N PHE A 115 -15.74 0.19 19.44
CA PHE A 115 -14.72 0.28 20.47
C PHE A 115 -14.00 -1.04 20.76
N TYR A 116 -14.62 -2.18 20.45
CA TYR A 116 -14.01 -3.49 20.62
C TYR A 116 -13.00 -3.82 19.50
N SER A 117 -13.16 -3.21 18.33
CA SER A 117 -12.20 -3.32 17.24
C SER A 117 -11.09 -2.29 17.44
N THR A 118 -10.03 -2.70 18.14
CA THR A 118 -8.88 -1.85 18.44
C THR A 118 -8.09 -1.50 17.16
N PRO A 119 -7.37 -0.37 17.12
CA PRO A 119 -6.59 -0.01 15.94
C PRO A 119 -5.51 -1.05 15.65
N LEU A 120 -5.13 -1.19 14.38
CA LEU A 120 -4.07 -2.11 13.99
C LEU A 120 -2.74 -1.64 14.60
N ASN A 121 -2.12 -2.46 15.45
CA ASN A 121 -0.82 -2.11 16.01
C ASN A 121 0.33 -2.55 15.07
N PRO A 122 1.55 -1.98 15.20
CA PRO A 122 2.65 -2.29 14.28
C PRO A 122 3.05 -3.77 14.26
N GLN A 123 2.88 -4.48 15.37
CA GLN A 123 3.20 -5.90 15.47
C GLN A 123 2.15 -6.75 14.74
N GLU A 124 0.86 -6.52 15.00
CA GLU A 124 -0.24 -7.15 14.27
C GLU A 124 -0.10 -6.90 12.77
N LYS A 125 0.17 -5.65 12.38
CA LYS A 125 0.43 -5.30 10.98
C LYS A 125 1.53 -6.17 10.38
N SER A 126 2.70 -6.20 11.00
CA SER A 126 3.84 -6.99 10.51
C SER A 126 3.50 -8.48 10.41
N LEU A 127 2.90 -9.05 11.45
CA LEU A 127 2.56 -10.46 11.51
C LEU A 127 1.49 -10.84 10.48
N MET A 128 0.43 -10.04 10.37
CA MET A 128 -0.68 -10.26 9.45
C MET A 128 -0.25 -10.12 7.99
N SER A 129 0.57 -9.12 7.66
CA SER A 129 1.11 -8.94 6.31
C SER A 129 1.96 -10.13 5.85
N ASN A 130 2.64 -10.81 6.77
CA ASN A 130 3.52 -11.94 6.45
C ASN A 130 2.85 -13.32 6.64
N THR A 131 1.56 -13.38 6.96
CA THR A 131 0.84 -14.66 7.17
C THR A 131 -0.04 -14.99 5.97
N SER A 132 0.33 -16.03 5.21
CA SER A 132 -0.40 -16.44 3.98
C SER A 132 -1.90 -16.72 4.23
N GLU A 133 -2.23 -17.40 5.33
CA GLU A 133 -3.61 -17.70 5.69
C GLU A 133 -4.47 -16.43 5.91
N ILE A 134 -3.86 -15.39 6.48
CA ILE A 134 -4.50 -14.08 6.69
C ILE A 134 -4.68 -13.35 5.37
N GLN A 135 -3.68 -13.38 4.48
CA GLN A 135 -3.78 -12.81 3.13
C GLN A 135 -4.91 -13.47 2.32
N GLN A 136 -5.06 -14.79 2.41
CA GLN A 136 -6.17 -15.51 1.76
C GLN A 136 -7.54 -15.06 2.30
N ARG A 137 -7.66 -14.85 3.61
CA ARG A 137 -8.91 -14.34 4.22
C ARG A 137 -9.19 -12.89 3.87
N LEU A 138 -8.16 -12.03 3.85
CA LEU A 138 -8.27 -10.64 3.39
C LEU A 138 -8.75 -10.59 1.94
N HIS A 139 -8.20 -11.43 1.06
CA HIS A 139 -8.62 -11.53 -0.32
C HIS A 139 -10.08 -12.00 -0.45
N ARG A 140 -10.49 -13.04 0.29
CA ARG A 140 -11.90 -13.47 0.34
C ARG A 140 -12.83 -12.36 0.85
N ALA A 141 -12.41 -11.61 1.88
CA ALA A 141 -13.14 -10.46 2.40
C ALA A 141 -13.28 -9.37 1.34
N TYR A 142 -12.20 -9.07 0.63
CA TYR A 142 -12.17 -8.10 -0.46
C TYR A 142 -13.15 -8.49 -1.57
N LYS A 143 -13.12 -9.73 -2.07
CA LYS A 143 -14.08 -10.25 -3.06
C LYS A 143 -15.53 -10.14 -2.58
N MET A 144 -15.81 -10.53 -1.33
CA MET A 144 -17.13 -10.35 -0.73
C MET A 144 -17.55 -8.88 -0.74
N ARG A 145 -16.63 -7.97 -0.42
CA ARG A 145 -16.94 -6.55 -0.35
C ARG A 145 -17.13 -5.91 -1.72
N LEU A 146 -16.37 -6.32 -2.73
CA LEU A 146 -16.60 -5.94 -4.13
C LEU A 146 -18.01 -6.32 -4.58
N LYS A 147 -18.45 -7.56 -4.32
CA LYS A 147 -19.82 -8.00 -4.65
C LYS A 147 -20.88 -7.11 -4.01
N PHE A 148 -20.69 -6.74 -2.74
CA PHE A 148 -21.59 -5.80 -2.07
C PHE A 148 -21.65 -4.43 -2.75
N PHE A 149 -20.55 -3.98 -3.35
CA PHE A 149 -20.46 -2.71 -4.09
C PHE A 149 -21.00 -2.80 -5.52
N GLY A 150 -21.38 -3.98 -6.02
CA GLY A 150 -21.76 -4.16 -7.42
C GLY A 150 -20.56 -4.28 -8.35
N VAL A 151 -19.44 -4.76 -7.82
CA VAL A 151 -18.16 -4.90 -8.54
C VAL A 151 -17.72 -6.37 -8.44
N LYS A 152 -17.07 -6.88 -9.48
CA LYS A 152 -16.45 -8.21 -9.47
C LYS A 152 -14.99 -8.12 -9.90
N LEU A 153 -14.18 -9.01 -9.31
CA LEU A 153 -12.79 -9.25 -9.72
C LEU A 153 -12.82 -10.29 -10.84
N VAL A 154 -12.28 -9.93 -12.01
CA VAL A 154 -12.25 -10.79 -13.22
C VAL A 154 -10.84 -11.26 -13.57
N GLY A 155 -9.80 -10.56 -13.09
CA GLY A 155 -8.40 -10.96 -13.19
C GLY A 155 -7.67 -10.68 -11.87
N GLU A 156 -6.88 -11.64 -11.40
CA GLU A 156 -6.09 -11.50 -10.17
C GLU A 156 -4.69 -10.99 -10.49
N TYR A 157 -4.14 -10.10 -9.66
CA TYR A 157 -2.74 -9.72 -9.75
C TYR A 157 -1.83 -10.95 -9.61
N GLY A 158 -0.84 -11.09 -10.52
CA GLY A 158 0.04 -12.25 -10.53
C GLY A 158 0.98 -12.25 -11.72
N GLU A 159 1.61 -13.40 -11.99
CA GLU A 159 2.61 -13.55 -13.06
C GLU A 159 2.07 -13.21 -14.46
N GLU A 160 0.77 -13.41 -14.68
CA GLU A 160 0.12 -13.18 -15.98
C GLU A 160 -0.42 -11.76 -16.15
N THR A 161 -0.69 -11.02 -15.06
CA THR A 161 -1.29 -9.68 -15.12
C THR A 161 -0.68 -8.73 -14.08
N GLU A 162 -0.14 -7.62 -14.56
CA GLU A 162 0.53 -6.59 -13.75
C GLU A 162 -0.45 -5.76 -12.87
N GLU A 163 -1.75 -5.82 -13.15
CA GLU A 163 -2.81 -5.17 -12.37
C GLU A 163 -4.01 -6.11 -12.21
N ALA A 164 -4.65 -6.07 -11.05
CA ALA A 164 -5.93 -6.73 -10.86
C ALA A 164 -7.01 -6.09 -11.75
N GLU A 165 -7.84 -6.91 -12.38
CA GLU A 165 -8.90 -6.45 -13.28
C GLU A 165 -10.26 -6.57 -12.59
N ILE A 166 -11.03 -5.47 -12.62
CA ILE A 166 -12.36 -5.42 -12.01
C ILE A 166 -13.39 -4.82 -12.97
N GLU A 167 -14.61 -5.32 -12.86
CA GLU A 167 -15.75 -4.95 -13.70
C GLU A 167 -17.02 -4.76 -12.87
N ARG A 168 -18.06 -4.21 -13.50
CA ARG A 168 -19.42 -4.20 -12.94
C ARG A 168 -19.88 -5.64 -12.72
N ALA A 169 -20.44 -5.93 -11.55
CA ALA A 169 -21.13 -7.19 -11.30
C ALA A 169 -22.51 -7.19 -12.00
N GLU A 170 -23.12 -8.37 -12.14
CA GLU A 170 -24.40 -8.53 -12.83
C GLU A 170 -25.53 -7.70 -12.18
N ASN A 171 -25.45 -7.50 -10.86
CA ASN A 171 -26.41 -6.73 -10.08
C ASN A 171 -26.00 -5.26 -9.82
N PHE A 172 -25.03 -4.71 -10.58
CA PHE A 172 -24.43 -3.41 -10.28
C PHE A 172 -25.45 -2.28 -10.13
N THR A 173 -26.55 -2.27 -10.89
CA THR A 173 -27.58 -1.23 -10.83
C THR A 173 -28.17 -1.10 -9.43
N GLU A 174 -28.69 -2.19 -8.86
CA GLU A 174 -29.24 -2.23 -7.51
C GLU A 174 -28.18 -1.86 -6.46
N ARG A 175 -26.94 -2.33 -6.67
CA ARG A 175 -25.85 -2.05 -5.74
C ARG A 175 -25.41 -0.59 -5.77
N PHE A 176 -25.40 0.04 -6.93
CA PHE A 176 -25.06 1.45 -7.11
C PHE A 176 -26.15 2.37 -6.53
N ASP A 177 -27.42 1.98 -6.63
CA ASP A 177 -28.50 2.66 -5.93
C ASP A 177 -28.27 2.61 -4.41
N ASN A 178 -27.91 1.44 -3.88
CA ASN A 178 -27.56 1.30 -2.48
C ASN A 178 -26.32 2.13 -2.07
N LEU A 179 -25.30 2.24 -2.93
CA LEU A 179 -24.15 3.13 -2.71
C LEU A 179 -24.58 4.61 -2.65
N THR A 180 -25.49 5.02 -3.52
CA THR A 180 -25.97 6.40 -3.66
C THR A 180 -26.91 6.82 -2.52
N ILE A 181 -27.75 5.90 -2.04
CA ILE A 181 -28.68 6.15 -0.93
C ILE A 181 -27.93 6.15 0.41
N ASN A 182 -27.03 5.17 0.63
CA ASN A 182 -26.36 4.98 1.91
C ASN A 182 -24.95 5.57 1.88
N THR A 183 -24.83 6.86 2.19
CA THR A 183 -23.58 7.63 2.15
C THR A 183 -22.47 7.09 3.05
N GLN A 184 -22.80 6.29 4.07
CA GLN A 184 -21.83 5.59 4.91
C GLN A 184 -20.96 4.61 4.11
N ASN A 185 -21.41 4.17 2.94
CA ASN A 185 -20.60 3.34 2.05
C ASN A 185 -19.31 4.03 1.61
N ASN A 186 -19.27 5.36 1.53
CA ASN A 186 -18.02 6.08 1.26
C ASN A 186 -16.98 5.79 2.35
N LEU A 187 -17.36 5.88 3.63
CA LEU A 187 -16.48 5.56 4.76
C LEU A 187 -16.07 4.08 4.77
N ARG A 188 -17.00 3.17 4.41
CA ARG A 188 -16.70 1.74 4.31
C ARG A 188 -15.73 1.43 3.17
N ILE A 189 -15.84 2.08 2.01
CA ILE A 189 -14.91 1.94 0.88
C ILE A 189 -13.52 2.47 1.27
N THR A 190 -13.44 3.68 1.86
CA THR A 190 -12.18 4.22 2.36
C THR A 190 -11.51 3.27 3.34
N ARG A 191 -12.26 2.68 4.27
CA ARG A 191 -11.74 1.70 5.22
C ARG A 191 -11.18 0.45 4.53
N VAL A 192 -11.86 -0.08 3.50
CA VAL A 192 -11.35 -1.21 2.70
C VAL A 192 -10.03 -0.83 2.05
N LEU A 193 -9.96 0.32 1.38
CA LEU A 193 -8.74 0.80 0.74
C LEU A 193 -7.59 0.94 1.73
N LEU A 194 -7.82 1.61 2.86
CA LEU A 194 -6.79 1.77 3.90
C LEU A 194 -6.33 0.41 4.43
N SER A 195 -7.26 -0.50 4.74
CA SER A 195 -6.92 -1.83 5.27
C SER A 195 -6.09 -2.67 4.29
N LEU A 196 -6.43 -2.65 2.99
CA LEU A 196 -5.65 -3.31 1.94
C LEU A 196 -4.20 -2.80 1.97
N GLY A 197 -4.02 -1.49 2.00
CA GLY A 197 -2.69 -0.90 2.06
C GLY A 197 -1.94 -1.18 3.36
N GLU A 198 -2.63 -1.17 4.50
CA GLU A 198 -2.01 -1.46 5.79
C GLU A 198 -1.61 -2.94 5.93
N LEU A 199 -2.30 -3.85 5.26
CA LEU A 199 -2.05 -5.30 5.35
C LEU A 199 -1.21 -5.86 4.19
N GLY A 200 -0.69 -5.02 3.30
CA GLY A 200 0.24 -5.42 2.24
C GLY A 200 -0.43 -5.94 0.96
N ALA A 201 -1.70 -5.60 0.75
CA ALA A 201 -2.49 -5.93 -0.44
C ALA A 201 -2.71 -4.67 -1.32
N GLU A 202 -1.65 -3.89 -1.52
CA GLU A 202 -1.65 -2.58 -2.21
C GLU A 202 -2.07 -2.69 -3.68
N GLU A 203 -1.82 -3.84 -4.31
CA GLU A 203 -2.13 -4.16 -5.70
C GLU A 203 -3.62 -4.01 -6.04
N TYR A 204 -4.51 -4.15 -5.06
CA TYR A 204 -5.96 -4.02 -5.24
C TYR A 204 -6.48 -2.59 -5.04
N GLN A 205 -5.67 -1.67 -4.51
CA GLN A 205 -6.12 -0.31 -4.22
C GLN A 205 -6.37 0.48 -5.51
N ALA A 206 -5.34 0.58 -6.37
CA ALA A 206 -5.41 1.42 -7.55
C ALA A 206 -6.48 0.97 -8.55
N PRO A 207 -6.64 -0.34 -8.88
CA PRO A 207 -7.73 -0.80 -9.73
C PRO A 207 -9.11 -0.39 -9.19
N LEU A 208 -9.36 -0.60 -7.89
CA LEU A 208 -10.63 -0.23 -7.25
C LEU A 208 -10.92 1.26 -7.34
N VAL A 209 -9.92 2.11 -7.05
CA VAL A 209 -10.09 3.57 -7.15
C VAL A 209 -10.34 3.99 -8.61
N LYS A 210 -9.59 3.42 -9.56
CA LYS A 210 -9.75 3.68 -11.00
C LYS A 210 -11.16 3.35 -11.48
N PHE A 211 -11.71 2.22 -11.04
CA PHE A 211 -13.07 1.81 -11.35
C PHE A 211 -14.09 2.85 -10.85
N PHE A 212 -14.02 3.21 -9.56
CA PHE A 212 -14.95 4.22 -9.03
C PHE A 212 -14.79 5.57 -9.72
N LEU A 213 -13.57 6.02 -10.02
CA LEU A 213 -13.36 7.27 -10.76
C LEU A 213 -14.02 7.24 -12.14
N LYS A 214 -13.91 6.14 -12.89
CA LYS A 214 -14.62 5.98 -14.19
C LYS A 214 -16.13 6.04 -14.00
N GLU A 215 -16.68 5.29 -13.05
CA GLU A 215 -18.13 5.26 -12.79
C GLU A 215 -18.69 6.62 -12.34
N ILE A 216 -17.88 7.42 -11.65
CA ILE A 216 -18.27 8.72 -11.10
C ILE A 216 -18.11 9.84 -12.14
N LEU A 217 -16.97 9.89 -12.83
CA LEU A 217 -16.56 11.03 -13.64
C LEU A 217 -16.88 10.89 -15.12
N ASN A 218 -16.93 9.65 -15.64
CA ASN A 218 -17.18 9.40 -17.06
C ASN A 218 -18.60 8.89 -17.29
N GLU A 219 -19.03 7.93 -16.47
CA GLU A 219 -20.32 7.25 -16.62
C GLU A 219 -21.44 7.96 -15.83
N HIS A 220 -21.08 8.80 -14.87
CA HIS A 220 -22.00 9.56 -14.02
C HIS A 220 -23.02 8.71 -13.25
N ASN A 221 -22.69 7.45 -12.95
CA ASN A 221 -23.54 6.53 -12.20
C ASN A 221 -23.55 6.81 -10.69
N LEU A 222 -22.46 7.40 -10.16
CA LEU A 222 -22.26 7.60 -8.71
C LEU A 222 -21.92 9.05 -8.35
N PRO A 223 -22.68 10.07 -8.81
CA PRO A 223 -22.30 11.48 -8.67
C PRO A 223 -22.15 11.94 -7.22
N ARG A 224 -22.90 11.34 -6.28
CA ARG A 224 -22.81 11.65 -4.84
C ARG A 224 -21.49 11.22 -4.19
N MET A 225 -20.75 10.33 -4.83
CA MET A 225 -19.46 9.83 -4.34
C MET A 225 -18.28 10.67 -4.82
N LYS A 226 -18.50 11.63 -5.72
CA LYS A 226 -17.46 12.46 -6.35
C LYS A 226 -16.48 13.08 -5.35
N LYS A 227 -16.99 13.78 -4.33
CA LYS A 227 -16.16 14.39 -3.29
C LYS A 227 -15.36 13.35 -2.50
N SER A 228 -15.97 12.20 -2.19
CA SER A 228 -15.30 11.14 -1.43
C SER A 228 -14.21 10.44 -2.23
N ALA A 229 -14.43 10.23 -3.54
CA ALA A 229 -13.45 9.63 -4.41
C ALA A 229 -12.15 10.43 -4.45
N ILE A 230 -12.26 11.76 -4.63
CA ILE A 230 -11.07 12.62 -4.70
C ILE A 230 -10.42 12.82 -3.33
N ASN A 231 -11.21 13.06 -2.29
CA ASN A 231 -10.67 13.44 -0.98
C ASN A 231 -10.19 12.26 -0.13
N PHE A 232 -10.68 11.04 -0.40
CA PHE A 232 -10.42 9.89 0.47
C PHE A 232 -10.04 8.61 -0.27
N PHE A 233 -10.53 8.36 -1.49
CA PHE A 233 -10.19 7.11 -2.20
C PHE A 233 -8.82 7.23 -2.88
N VAL A 234 -8.59 8.30 -3.65
CA VAL A 234 -7.30 8.57 -4.29
C VAL A 234 -6.16 8.65 -3.26
N PRO A 235 -6.27 9.41 -2.15
CA PRO A 235 -5.20 9.50 -1.16
C PRO A 235 -4.96 8.22 -0.35
N ALA A 236 -5.88 7.24 -0.41
CA ALA A 236 -5.70 5.96 0.30
C ALA A 236 -4.74 5.02 -0.45
N VAL A 237 -4.50 5.25 -1.75
CA VAL A 237 -3.56 4.45 -2.55
C VAL A 237 -2.13 4.71 -2.09
N ARG A 238 -1.45 3.65 -1.65
CA ARG A 238 -0.10 3.76 -1.05
C ARG A 238 1.00 3.89 -2.09
N ASP A 239 0.85 3.22 -3.24
CA ASP A 239 1.73 3.39 -4.38
C ASP A 239 1.64 4.84 -4.88
N VAL A 240 2.74 5.58 -4.72
CA VAL A 240 2.81 7.01 -5.03
C VAL A 240 2.56 7.27 -6.51
N GLN A 241 3.10 6.43 -7.40
CA GLN A 241 2.97 6.61 -8.84
C GLN A 241 1.53 6.34 -9.27
N LYS A 242 0.95 5.21 -8.85
CA LYS A 242 -0.46 4.89 -9.13
C LYS A 242 -1.40 5.93 -8.54
N GLY A 243 -1.10 6.44 -7.35
CA GLY A 243 -1.85 7.55 -6.73
C GLY A 243 -1.82 8.83 -7.57
N GLN A 244 -0.66 9.20 -8.11
CA GLN A 244 -0.51 10.35 -9.03
C GLN A 244 -1.26 10.12 -10.35
N ASP A 245 -1.16 8.93 -10.94
CA ASP A 245 -1.88 8.58 -12.17
C ASP A 245 -3.40 8.69 -11.98
N LEU A 246 -3.91 8.26 -10.83
CA LEU A 246 -5.32 8.38 -10.47
C LEU A 246 -5.76 9.82 -10.20
N LEU A 247 -4.90 10.62 -9.55
CA LEU A 247 -5.18 12.03 -9.34
C LEU A 247 -5.24 12.79 -10.67
N TYR A 248 -4.31 12.49 -11.59
CA TYR A 248 -4.30 13.04 -12.93
C TYR A 248 -5.54 12.60 -13.73
N PHE A 249 -5.89 11.31 -13.68
CA PHE A 249 -7.13 10.80 -14.27
C PHE A 249 -8.34 11.58 -13.74
N ALA A 250 -8.43 11.74 -12.42
CA ALA A 250 -9.52 12.48 -11.80
C ALA A 250 -9.57 13.93 -12.31
N TRP A 251 -8.45 14.67 -12.26
CA TRP A 251 -8.37 16.05 -12.74
C TRP A 251 -8.82 16.20 -14.19
N ARG A 252 -8.40 15.29 -15.08
CA ARG A 252 -8.74 15.31 -16.51
C ARG A 252 -10.24 15.18 -16.76
N HIS A 253 -10.93 14.37 -15.95
CA HIS A 253 -12.34 14.03 -16.12
C HIS A 253 -13.28 14.79 -15.16
N TYR A 254 -12.74 15.60 -14.23
CA TYR A 254 -13.55 16.33 -13.26
C TYR A 254 -14.25 17.54 -13.90
N GLN A 255 -15.58 17.62 -13.74
CA GLN A 255 -16.40 18.75 -14.21
C GLN A 255 -17.34 19.25 -13.11
N PRO A 256 -17.40 20.58 -12.83
CA PRO A 256 -16.61 21.64 -13.45
C PRO A 256 -15.15 21.64 -12.98
N LYS A 257 -14.20 22.09 -13.82
CA LYS A 257 -12.76 22.02 -13.51
C LYS A 257 -12.36 22.89 -12.32
N GLU A 258 -13.07 23.98 -12.10
CA GLU A 258 -12.81 24.99 -11.07
C GLU A 258 -13.05 24.45 -9.65
N GLU A 259 -13.87 23.42 -9.52
CA GLU A 259 -14.14 22.74 -8.25
C GLU A 259 -13.06 21.70 -7.88
N PHE A 260 -12.12 21.42 -8.78
CA PHE A 260 -11.03 20.49 -8.51
C PHE A 260 -9.90 21.20 -7.77
N ILE A 261 -9.82 20.98 -6.46
CA ILE A 261 -8.89 21.69 -5.56
C ILE A 261 -7.62 20.91 -5.20
N TRP A 262 -7.38 19.76 -5.84
CA TRP A 262 -6.25 18.88 -5.52
C TRP A 262 -5.12 19.02 -6.54
N GLY A 263 -3.88 19.19 -6.08
CA GLY A 263 -2.72 19.43 -6.95
C GLY A 263 -2.70 20.85 -7.53
N ARG A 264 -1.54 21.28 -8.05
CA ARG A 264 -1.45 22.56 -8.78
C ARG A 264 -1.80 22.30 -10.24
N SER A 265 -2.71 23.09 -10.81
CA SER A 265 -3.16 22.91 -12.21
C SER A 265 -1.99 22.87 -13.20
N GLU A 266 -0.97 23.71 -13.00
CA GLU A 266 0.24 23.73 -13.85
C GLU A 266 1.05 22.42 -13.79
N GLU A 267 1.09 21.74 -12.63
CA GLU A 267 1.79 20.46 -12.47
C GLU A 267 1.00 19.35 -13.15
N LEU A 268 -0.33 19.35 -13.00
CA LEU A 268 -1.22 18.37 -13.62
C LEU A 268 -1.28 18.55 -15.14
N GLU A 269 -1.20 19.77 -15.66
CA GLU A 269 -1.10 20.04 -17.10
C GLU A 269 0.22 19.55 -17.70
N LYS A 270 1.31 19.68 -16.93
CA LYS A 270 2.64 19.17 -17.31
C LYS A 270 2.78 17.66 -17.11
N TYR A 271 1.89 17.06 -16.33
CA TYR A 271 1.73 15.61 -16.19
C TYR A 271 1.18 15.06 -17.51
N LYS A 272 2.02 15.01 -18.54
CA LYS A 272 1.75 14.16 -19.69
C LYS A 272 1.78 12.75 -19.16
N ALA A 273 0.70 11.99 -19.41
CA ALA A 273 0.63 10.56 -19.14
C ALA A 273 1.85 9.89 -19.78
N THR A 274 2.92 9.75 -19.01
CA THR A 274 4.06 8.94 -19.37
C THR A 274 3.51 7.52 -19.33
N PRO A 275 3.52 6.75 -20.44
CA PRO A 275 3.27 5.32 -20.33
C PRO A 275 4.22 4.79 -19.27
N SER A 276 3.69 3.97 -18.34
CA SER A 276 4.39 3.30 -17.25
C SER A 276 5.89 3.35 -17.48
N VAL A 277 6.57 4.27 -16.79
CA VAL A 277 8.03 4.35 -16.88
C VAL A 277 8.51 3.07 -16.26
N VAL A 278 8.77 2.09 -17.14
CA VAL A 278 9.70 0.99 -16.93
C VAL A 278 10.82 1.58 -16.10
N ALA A 279 11.01 1.05 -14.88
CA ALA A 279 12.00 1.52 -13.92
C ALA A 279 13.25 1.99 -14.67
N PRO A 280 13.79 3.20 -14.40
CA PRO A 280 14.83 3.79 -15.23
C PRO A 280 15.92 2.74 -15.42
N LEU A 281 16.00 2.20 -16.63
CA LEU A 281 17.00 1.21 -16.99
C LEU A 281 18.32 1.87 -16.64
N LEU A 282 19.06 1.26 -15.70
CA LEU A 282 20.42 1.70 -15.43
C LEU A 282 21.11 1.75 -16.80
N PRO A 283 21.79 2.86 -17.14
CA PRO A 283 22.44 2.97 -18.44
C PRO A 283 23.35 1.77 -18.61
N ALA A 284 23.00 0.87 -19.52
CA ALA A 284 23.79 -0.30 -19.77
C ALA A 284 25.04 0.10 -20.58
N PRO A 285 26.24 -0.41 -20.23
CA PRO A 285 26.53 -1.27 -19.08
C PRO A 285 27.01 -0.46 -17.86
N LEU A 286 26.71 -0.96 -16.66
CA LEU A 286 27.35 -0.57 -15.38
C LEU A 286 28.88 -0.81 -15.36
N SER A 287 29.50 -1.20 -16.48
CA SER A 287 30.92 -1.55 -16.61
C SER A 287 31.89 -0.43 -16.27
N GLY A 288 31.41 0.82 -16.15
CA GLY A 288 32.20 1.96 -15.69
C GLY A 288 32.15 2.22 -14.18
N TRP A 289 31.30 1.52 -13.43
CA TRP A 289 31.02 1.81 -12.02
C TRP A 289 31.29 0.58 -11.16
N THR A 290 32.32 0.63 -10.33
CA THR A 290 32.61 -0.43 -9.34
C THR A 290 32.00 -0.05 -7.99
N PRO A 291 31.04 -0.82 -7.46
CA PRO A 291 30.39 -0.49 -6.19
C PRO A 291 31.36 -0.65 -5.02
N VAL A 292 31.43 0.38 -4.16
CA VAL A 292 32.25 0.36 -2.93
C VAL A 292 31.35 0.54 -1.71
N TYR A 293 31.00 -0.58 -1.08
CA TYR A 293 30.23 -0.61 0.16
C TYR A 293 31.15 -0.37 1.37
N SER A 294 30.73 0.52 2.27
CA SER A 294 31.36 0.70 3.58
C SER A 294 31.19 -0.54 4.46
N GLU A 295 32.04 -0.69 5.48
CA GLU A 295 31.92 -1.82 6.43
C GLU A 295 30.57 -1.88 7.13
N LYS A 296 29.93 -0.72 7.34
CA LYS A 296 28.57 -0.64 7.88
C LYS A 296 27.53 -1.18 6.91
N GLU A 297 27.66 -0.87 5.61
CA GLU A 297 26.78 -1.38 4.57
C GLU A 297 27.00 -2.87 4.37
N LYS A 298 28.25 -3.36 4.30
CA LYS A 298 28.55 -4.80 4.20
C LYS A 298 27.95 -5.59 5.37
N LYS A 299 28.03 -5.05 6.59
CA LYS A 299 27.40 -5.67 7.76
C LYS A 299 25.88 -5.77 7.60
N TRP A 300 25.23 -4.69 7.16
CA TRP A 300 23.79 -4.71 6.92
C TRP A 300 23.41 -5.69 5.78
N LEU A 301 24.15 -5.66 4.67
CA LEU A 301 23.94 -6.56 3.53
C LEU A 301 24.08 -8.04 3.90
N SER A 302 24.93 -8.38 4.88
CA SER A 302 25.05 -9.75 5.38
C SER A 302 23.82 -10.26 6.14
N GLU A 303 22.91 -9.37 6.54
CA GLU A 303 21.67 -9.68 7.25
C GLU A 303 20.45 -9.71 6.30
N GLU A 304 20.61 -9.26 5.05
CA GLU A 304 19.54 -9.19 4.05
C GLU A 304 19.56 -10.41 3.12
N PRO A 305 18.39 -10.91 2.66
CA PRO A 305 18.34 -11.98 1.67
C PRO A 305 18.80 -11.46 0.30
N GLY A 306 20.03 -11.80 -0.10
CA GLY A 306 20.63 -11.38 -1.38
C GLY A 306 22.04 -11.94 -1.60
N GLU A 307 22.63 -11.60 -2.73
CA GLU A 307 23.98 -12.05 -3.11
C GLU A 307 24.76 -10.96 -3.86
N TYR A 308 26.09 -11.06 -3.84
CA TYR A 308 26.96 -10.22 -4.65
C TYR A 308 27.09 -10.83 -6.05
N GLY A 309 26.79 -10.03 -7.09
CA GLY A 309 27.09 -10.37 -8.48
C GLY A 309 28.59 -10.35 -8.76
N GLU A 310 29.00 -10.94 -9.89
CA GLU A 310 30.39 -10.97 -10.35
C GLU A 310 30.97 -9.56 -10.61
N ASP A 311 30.10 -8.58 -10.84
CA ASP A 311 30.40 -7.16 -11.02
C ASP A 311 30.47 -6.38 -9.69
N GLY A 312 30.32 -7.06 -8.56
CA GLY A 312 30.45 -6.52 -7.21
C GLY A 312 29.19 -5.88 -6.64
N TRP A 313 28.10 -5.81 -7.40
CA TRP A 313 26.83 -5.23 -6.93
C TRP A 313 26.08 -6.22 -6.05
N PHE A 314 25.48 -5.75 -4.95
CA PHE A 314 24.62 -6.58 -4.12
C PHE A 314 23.19 -6.56 -4.63
N GLN A 315 22.65 -7.72 -4.97
CA GLN A 315 21.29 -7.92 -5.45
C GLN A 315 20.45 -8.61 -4.37
N LEU A 316 19.34 -7.98 -3.99
CA LEU A 316 18.36 -8.55 -3.06
C LEU A 316 17.58 -9.69 -3.73
N ALA A 317 16.99 -10.58 -2.94
CA ALA A 317 16.11 -11.65 -3.42
C ALA A 317 14.91 -11.11 -4.24
N SER A 318 14.49 -9.87 -3.96
CA SER A 318 13.51 -9.10 -4.74
C SER A 318 14.02 -8.61 -6.11
N LYS A 319 15.22 -9.02 -6.52
CA LYS A 319 15.94 -8.63 -7.75
C LYS A 319 16.35 -7.15 -7.84
N GLN A 320 16.23 -6.41 -6.75
CA GLN A 320 16.67 -5.01 -6.64
C GLN A 320 18.18 -4.92 -6.36
N ILE A 321 18.86 -3.89 -6.91
CA ILE A 321 20.27 -3.63 -6.63
C ILE A 321 20.40 -2.58 -5.54
N VAL A 322 21.29 -2.84 -4.57
CA VAL A 322 21.60 -1.88 -3.51
C VAL A 322 22.69 -0.91 -3.97
N LEU A 323 22.40 0.39 -3.98
CA LEU A 323 23.41 1.41 -4.26
C LEU A 323 24.23 1.76 -3.00
N PRO A 324 25.58 1.73 -3.06
CA PRO A 324 26.41 2.28 -2.00
C PRO A 324 26.11 3.78 -1.78
N ALA A 325 26.01 4.20 -0.52
CA ALA A 325 25.69 5.59 -0.18
C ALA A 325 26.74 6.60 -0.66
N THR A 326 27.98 6.15 -0.85
CA THR A 326 29.10 6.94 -1.41
C THR A 326 28.88 7.30 -2.88
N MET A 327 28.22 6.42 -3.63
CA MET A 327 28.02 6.55 -5.08
C MET A 327 26.61 7.02 -5.44
N ALA A 328 25.64 6.85 -4.53
CA ALA A 328 24.26 7.24 -4.74
C ALA A 328 24.08 8.67 -5.28
N PRO A 329 24.76 9.73 -4.77
CA PRO A 329 24.59 11.09 -5.28
C PRO A 329 25.10 11.29 -6.72
N GLU A 330 26.06 10.49 -7.15
CA GLU A 330 26.63 10.57 -8.50
C GLU A 330 25.75 9.83 -9.50
N ILE A 331 25.32 8.62 -9.14
CA ILE A 331 24.41 7.80 -9.95
C ILE A 331 23.05 8.50 -10.10
N VAL A 332 22.51 9.08 -9.03
CA VAL A 332 21.26 9.85 -9.09
C VAL A 332 21.42 11.08 -9.99
N ARG A 333 22.58 11.77 -9.96
CA ARG A 333 22.85 12.89 -10.87
C ARG A 333 22.99 12.45 -12.32
N ALA A 334 23.65 11.32 -12.59
CA ALA A 334 23.78 10.77 -13.93
C ALA A 334 22.42 10.34 -14.49
N LEU A 335 21.59 9.67 -13.68
CA LEU A 335 20.22 9.32 -14.02
C LEU A 335 19.39 10.58 -14.32
N HIS A 336 19.36 11.55 -13.40
CA HIS A 336 18.68 12.83 -13.60
C HIS A 336 19.15 13.56 -14.88
N ALA A 337 20.45 13.57 -15.17
CA ALA A 337 20.99 14.20 -16.37
C ALA A 337 20.56 13.48 -17.66
N SER A 338 20.42 12.16 -17.61
CA SER A 338 20.02 11.34 -18.77
C SER A 338 18.50 11.26 -18.99
N THR A 339 17.69 11.40 -17.93
CA THR A 339 16.23 11.22 -17.98
C THR A 339 15.45 12.50 -17.77
N HIS A 340 16.09 13.58 -17.30
CA HIS A 340 15.42 14.80 -16.82
C HIS A 340 14.31 14.53 -15.77
N GLY A 341 14.37 13.39 -15.05
CA GLY A 341 13.44 13.07 -13.95
C GLY A 341 13.73 13.93 -12.72
N GLY A 342 12.70 14.57 -12.17
CA GLY A 342 12.80 15.55 -11.07
C GLY A 342 13.02 14.98 -9.68
#